data_AF-A0A090S7J4-F1
#
_entry.id   AF-A0A090S7J4-F1
#
_cell.length_a   1.000
_cell.length_b   1.000
_cell.length_c   1.000
_cell.angle_alpha   90.00
_cell.angle_beta   90.00
_cell.angle_gamma   90.00
#
_symmetry.space_group_name_H-M   'P 1'
#
loop_
_entity.id
_entity.type
_entity.pdbx_description
1 polymer ?
#
loop_
_entity_poly.entity_id
_entity_poly.type
_entity_poly.pdbx_seq_one_letter_code
_entity_poly.pdbx_strand_id
1 'polypeptide(L)'
;MQEQISRRVEQIQSWLTDNNLDAFIVAHEDEYLGEYVPAHNERLHWLTQFTGSAGAAVITRQSAAIFVDGRYTVQVRKQVPAGTFDYCHLIEQPPLTWTMESVELGARIAVDPRMHRGSWYQGAIEQLAGKYELVAVDENPIDLFWSDRPDALLSNVRLMPLDKVGQSSEQKRNALAESLIKSGADAAIITELDSICWMLNIRGLDVSRLPVLLSHAILYSDGTTQFFIDPSRIEDREAFDSHVGRV
;
A
#
# COMPACT_ATOMS: atom_id res chain seq x y z
N MET A 1 9.54 20.45 -14.32
CA MET A 1 9.67 19.36 -13.34
C MET A 1 9.63 19.90 -11.92
N GLN A 2 10.58 20.74 -11.48
CA GLN A 2 10.54 21.32 -10.12
C GLN A 2 9.27 22.14 -9.84
N GLU A 3 8.87 23.03 -10.76
CA GLU A 3 7.62 23.81 -10.63
C GLU A 3 6.36 22.93 -10.52
N GLN A 4 6.35 21.78 -11.20
CA GLN A 4 5.24 20.82 -11.12
C GLN A 4 5.20 20.13 -9.76
N ILE A 5 6.35 19.76 -9.21
CA ILE A 5 6.45 19.18 -7.86
C ILE A 5 5.97 20.19 -6.82
N SER A 6 6.44 21.43 -6.89
CA SER A 6 6.01 22.49 -5.96
C SER A 6 4.50 22.72 -6.03
N ARG A 7 3.91 22.77 -7.23
CA ARG A 7 2.47 22.89 -7.42
C ARG A 7 1.69 21.71 -6.80
N ARG A 8 2.18 20.47 -6.93
CA ARG A 8 1.56 19.30 -6.29
C ARG A 8 1.54 19.44 -4.77
N VAL A 9 2.65 19.89 -4.17
CA VAL A 9 2.73 20.15 -2.73
C VAL A 9 1.74 21.24 -2.32
N GLU A 10 1.68 22.36 -3.05
CA GLU A 10 0.73 23.45 -2.79
C GLU A 10 -0.74 23.00 -2.86
N GLN A 11 -1.08 22.09 -3.79
CA GLN A 11 -2.42 21.51 -3.88
C GLN A 11 -2.77 20.70 -2.62
N ILE A 12 -1.84 19.87 -2.14
CA ILE A 12 -2.03 19.09 -0.91
C ILE A 12 -2.12 20.01 0.31
N GLN A 13 -1.32 21.09 0.37
CA GLN A 13 -1.37 22.09 1.44
C GLN A 13 -2.70 22.85 1.49
N SER A 14 -3.24 23.24 0.33
CA SER A 14 -4.59 23.82 0.25
C SER A 14 -5.63 22.82 0.75
N TRP A 15 -5.56 21.57 0.28
CA TRP A 15 -6.47 20.52 0.71
C TRP A 15 -6.42 20.27 2.23
N LEU A 16 -5.23 20.29 2.84
CA LEU A 16 -5.07 20.22 4.30
C LEU A 16 -5.82 21.35 5.00
N THR A 17 -5.68 22.58 4.50
CA THR A 17 -6.36 23.76 5.05
C THR A 17 -7.88 23.63 4.94
N ASP A 18 -8.38 23.24 3.76
CA ASP A 18 -9.80 23.12 3.47
C ASP A 18 -10.49 22.01 4.29
N ASN A 19 -9.75 20.97 4.68
CA ASN A 19 -10.24 19.85 5.48
C ASN A 19 -9.92 19.95 6.97
N ASN A 20 -9.40 21.10 7.42
CA ASN A 20 -8.96 21.32 8.80
C ASN A 20 -7.96 20.25 9.29
N LEU A 21 -7.00 19.88 8.43
CA LEU A 21 -5.91 18.94 8.72
C LEU A 21 -4.58 19.69 8.70
N ASP A 22 -3.60 19.25 9.50
CA ASP A 22 -2.33 19.97 9.68
C ASP A 22 -1.16 19.28 8.98
N ALA A 23 -1.24 17.96 8.81
CA ALA A 23 -0.26 17.18 8.05
C ALA A 23 -0.91 15.98 7.34
N PHE A 24 -0.28 15.51 6.27
CA PHE A 24 -0.61 14.26 5.58
C PHE A 24 0.65 13.43 5.35
N ILE A 25 0.61 12.17 5.78
CA ILE A 25 1.70 11.21 5.56
C ILE A 25 1.39 10.39 4.31
N VAL A 26 2.33 10.40 3.36
CA VAL A 26 2.29 9.63 2.12
C VAL A 26 3.28 8.48 2.24
N ALA A 27 2.77 7.28 2.45
CA ALA A 27 3.58 6.06 2.38
C ALA A 27 4.03 5.77 0.95
N HIS A 28 5.07 4.94 0.79
CA HIS A 28 5.43 4.39 -0.52
C HIS A 28 4.47 3.27 -0.93
N GLU A 29 4.06 2.46 0.04
CA GLU A 29 3.20 1.31 -0.13
C GLU A 29 1.80 1.67 -0.63
N ASP A 30 1.16 0.70 -1.30
CA ASP A 30 -0.25 0.75 -1.66
C ASP A 30 -1.13 -0.13 -0.75
N GLU A 31 -2.40 -0.32 -1.10
CA GLU A 31 -3.36 -1.09 -0.30
C GLU A 31 -3.00 -2.58 -0.13
N TYR A 32 -2.04 -3.07 -0.93
CA TYR A 32 -1.53 -4.44 -0.84
C TYR A 32 -0.25 -4.54 -0.02
N LEU A 33 0.31 -3.39 0.41
CA LEU A 33 1.50 -3.27 1.25
C LEU A 33 2.75 -3.94 0.68
N GLY A 34 2.80 -4.09 -0.65
CA GLY A 34 3.90 -4.72 -1.37
C GLY A 34 5.09 -3.79 -1.60
N GLU A 35 6.27 -4.38 -1.85
CA GLU A 35 7.50 -3.63 -2.18
C GLU A 35 7.42 -2.93 -3.54
N TYR A 36 6.77 -3.57 -4.53
CA TYR A 36 6.57 -3.02 -5.87
C TYR A 36 5.13 -2.55 -6.02
N VAL A 37 4.96 -1.30 -6.41
CA VAL A 37 3.65 -0.67 -6.54
C VAL A 37 3.28 -0.56 -8.03
N PRO A 38 2.04 -0.87 -8.42
CA PRO A 38 1.55 -0.60 -9.77
C PRO A 38 1.65 0.88 -10.12
N ALA A 39 1.89 1.21 -11.39
CA ALA A 39 2.05 2.59 -11.85
C ALA A 39 0.88 3.53 -11.46
N HIS A 40 -0.34 3.01 -11.34
CA HIS A 40 -1.51 3.79 -10.93
C HIS A 40 -1.57 4.03 -9.41
N ASN A 41 -0.79 3.32 -8.60
CA ASN A 41 -0.74 3.48 -7.15
C ASN A 41 0.57 4.15 -6.67
N GLU A 42 1.46 4.52 -7.59
CA GLU A 42 2.77 5.18 -7.36
C GLU A 42 2.62 6.65 -6.90
N ARG A 43 1.90 6.86 -5.78
CA ARG A 43 1.54 8.18 -5.25
C ARG A 43 2.73 8.97 -4.75
N LEU A 44 3.68 8.31 -4.07
CA LEU A 44 4.93 8.95 -3.63
C LEU A 44 5.75 9.42 -4.84
N HIS A 45 5.83 8.59 -5.88
CA HIS A 45 6.50 8.95 -7.12
C HIS A 45 5.80 10.13 -7.83
N TRP A 46 4.47 10.10 -7.93
CA TRP A 46 3.73 11.23 -8.49
C TRP A 46 4.01 12.52 -7.71
N LEU A 47 3.95 12.49 -6.38
CA LEU A 47 4.15 13.67 -5.55
C LEU A 47 5.57 14.24 -5.68
N THR A 48 6.59 13.38 -5.66
CA THR A 48 7.99 13.80 -5.43
C THR A 48 8.93 13.59 -6.62
N GLN A 49 8.54 12.75 -7.58
CA GLN A 49 9.41 12.18 -8.63
C GLN A 49 10.51 11.24 -8.12
N PHE A 50 10.53 10.91 -6.83
CA PHE A 50 11.39 9.87 -6.29
C PHE A 50 10.99 8.50 -6.85
N THR A 51 11.99 7.65 -7.15
CA THR A 51 11.78 6.33 -7.79
C THR A 51 12.46 5.20 -7.02
N GLY A 52 12.90 5.44 -5.79
CA GLY A 52 13.43 4.38 -4.93
C GLY A 52 12.29 3.56 -4.32
N SER A 53 12.54 2.27 -4.05
CA SER A 53 11.51 1.35 -3.55
C SER A 53 11.25 1.43 -2.04
N ALA A 54 11.88 2.39 -1.35
CA ALA A 54 11.59 2.65 0.06
C ALA A 54 11.67 4.15 0.33
N GLY A 55 10.56 4.68 0.83
CA GLY A 55 10.48 6.05 1.29
C GLY A 55 9.09 6.42 1.78
N ALA A 56 8.96 7.66 2.18
CA ALA A 56 7.69 8.29 2.51
C ALA A 56 7.82 9.80 2.26
N ALA A 57 6.70 10.51 2.20
CA ALA A 57 6.70 11.96 2.30
C ALA A 57 5.74 12.40 3.40
N VAL A 58 6.02 13.56 3.98
CA VAL A 58 5.08 14.27 4.85
C VAL A 58 4.88 15.65 4.27
N ILE A 59 3.62 16.04 4.09
CA ILE A 59 3.24 17.40 3.74
C ILE A 59 2.55 18.00 4.96
N THR A 60 3.09 19.09 5.51
CA THR A 60 2.38 19.95 6.47
C THR A 60 1.83 21.16 5.72
N ARG A 61 0.99 21.97 6.38
CA ARG A 61 0.50 23.22 5.79
C ARG A 61 1.60 24.22 5.39
N GLN A 62 2.81 24.11 5.94
CA GLN A 62 3.90 25.08 5.71
C GLN A 62 5.19 24.47 5.17
N SER A 63 5.39 23.15 5.32
CA SER A 63 6.63 22.47 4.98
C SER A 63 6.34 21.10 4.35
N ALA A 64 7.37 20.52 3.76
CA ALA A 64 7.33 19.16 3.26
C ALA A 64 8.68 18.47 3.47
N ALA A 65 8.64 17.17 3.75
CA ALA A 65 9.83 16.34 3.91
C ALA A 65 9.67 15.03 3.15
N ILE A 66 10.77 14.54 2.58
CA ILE A 66 10.87 13.20 2.01
C ILE A 66 11.85 12.37 2.84
N PHE A 67 11.43 11.14 3.11
CA PHE A 67 12.10 10.18 3.96
C PHE A 67 12.61 9.04 3.11
N VAL A 68 13.89 8.73 3.23
CA VAL A 68 14.50 7.59 2.51
C VAL A 68 15.47 6.84 3.42
N ASP A 69 15.73 5.57 3.12
CA ASP A 69 16.80 4.83 3.81
C ASP A 69 18.19 5.11 3.20
N GLY A 70 19.23 4.52 3.81
CA GLY A 70 20.63 4.71 3.43
C GLY A 70 20.95 4.42 1.95
N ARG A 71 20.18 3.56 1.27
CA ARG A 71 20.39 3.19 -0.15
C ARG A 71 20.13 4.36 -1.09
N TYR A 72 19.24 5.27 -0.72
CA TYR A 72 18.69 6.28 -1.63
C TYR A 72 19.13 7.72 -1.34
N THR A 73 20.04 7.94 -0.39
CA THR A 73 20.51 9.28 0.03
C THR A 73 21.08 10.14 -1.11
N VAL A 74 21.76 9.52 -2.08
CA VAL A 74 22.26 10.20 -3.30
C VAL A 74 21.15 10.36 -4.35
N GLN A 75 20.28 9.35 -4.48
CA GLN A 75 19.21 9.34 -5.47
C GLN A 75 18.17 10.43 -5.20
N VAL A 76 17.73 10.55 -3.94
CA VAL A 76 16.71 11.54 -3.55
C VAL A 76 17.15 12.96 -3.89
N ARG A 77 18.43 13.29 -3.66
CA ARG A 77 19.00 14.62 -3.95
C ARG A 77 19.10 14.94 -5.45
N LYS A 78 19.07 13.92 -6.31
CA LYS A 78 19.08 14.09 -7.77
C LYS A 78 17.67 14.19 -8.36
N GLN A 79 16.68 13.60 -7.70
CA GLN A 79 15.32 13.45 -8.24
C GLN A 79 14.34 14.46 -7.63
N VAL A 80 14.51 14.77 -6.35
CA VAL A 80 13.62 15.62 -5.57
C VAL A 80 14.28 16.99 -5.38
N PRO A 81 13.54 18.11 -5.48
CA PRO A 81 14.09 19.44 -5.29
C PRO A 81 14.22 19.83 -3.82
N ALA A 82 15.44 20.19 -3.39
CA ALA A 82 15.76 20.57 -2.00
C ALA A 82 15.07 21.87 -1.53
N GLY A 83 14.57 22.68 -2.46
CA GLY A 83 13.80 23.89 -2.13
C GLY A 83 12.31 23.61 -1.83
N THR A 84 11.86 22.37 -2.01
CA THR A 84 10.47 21.97 -1.74
C THR A 84 10.40 20.91 -0.64
N PHE A 85 11.37 19.99 -0.58
CA PHE A 85 11.41 18.94 0.43
C PHE A 85 12.70 18.99 1.26
N ASP A 86 12.54 18.90 2.58
CA ASP A 86 13.61 18.49 3.46
C ASP A 86 13.94 17.00 3.26
N TYR A 87 15.20 16.62 3.41
CA TYR A 87 15.63 15.23 3.27
C TYR A 87 15.87 14.61 4.64
N CYS A 88 15.05 13.64 4.99
CA CYS A 88 15.08 12.95 6.27
C CYS A 88 15.43 11.46 6.08
N HIS A 89 16.02 10.87 7.12
CA HIS A 89 16.30 9.44 7.13
C HIS A 89 15.08 8.66 7.64
N LEU A 90 14.60 7.67 6.88
CA LEU A 90 13.36 6.94 7.17
C LEU A 90 13.31 6.29 8.55
N ILE A 91 14.45 5.75 9.02
CA ILE A 91 14.56 5.09 10.33
C ILE A 91 14.99 6.02 11.47
N GLU A 92 16.03 6.84 11.28
CA GLU A 92 16.55 7.73 12.33
C GLU A 92 15.64 8.95 12.60
N GLN A 93 14.86 9.37 11.60
CA GLN A 93 13.89 10.46 11.68
C GLN A 93 12.54 9.95 11.15
N PRO A 94 11.84 9.04 11.85
CA PRO A 94 10.61 8.44 11.33
C PRO A 94 9.57 9.50 10.94
N PRO A 95 8.82 9.31 9.84
CA PRO A 95 7.86 10.30 9.33
C PRO A 95 6.90 10.83 10.39
N LEU A 96 6.36 9.95 11.24
CA LEU A 96 5.43 10.34 12.31
C LEU A 96 6.10 11.21 13.38
N THR A 97 7.31 10.83 13.81
CA THR A 97 8.09 11.61 14.79
C THR A 97 8.45 12.99 14.24
N TRP A 98 8.94 13.06 13.00
CA TRP A 98 9.23 14.33 12.34
C TRP A 98 7.98 15.20 12.19
N THR A 99 6.83 14.59 11.91
CA THR A 99 5.55 15.30 11.82
C THR A 99 5.21 15.97 13.16
N MET A 100 5.31 15.24 14.27
CA MET A 100 5.04 15.77 15.61
C MET A 100 5.94 16.96 15.98
N GLU A 101 7.19 16.97 15.51
CA GLU A 101 8.15 18.07 15.71
C GLU A 101 7.87 19.27 14.79
N SER A 102 7.13 19.06 13.71
CA SER A 102 6.87 20.06 12.66
C SER A 102 5.50 20.71 12.76
N VAL A 103 4.62 20.25 13.66
CA VAL A 103 3.26 20.77 13.84
C VAL A 103 2.98 21.11 15.30
N GLU A 104 2.02 22.01 15.51
CA GLU A 104 1.60 22.45 16.85
C GLU A 104 0.91 21.33 17.64
N LEU A 105 0.93 21.45 18.97
CA LEU A 105 0.19 20.54 19.85
C LEU A 105 -1.32 20.61 19.53
N GLY A 106 -1.96 19.44 19.46
CA GLY A 106 -3.38 19.31 19.08
C GLY A 106 -3.61 19.21 17.58
N ALA A 107 -2.55 19.21 16.76
CA ALA A 107 -2.66 19.06 15.32
C ALA A 107 -3.29 17.73 14.89
N ARG A 108 -3.95 17.77 13.73
CA ARG A 108 -4.66 16.66 13.09
C ARG A 108 -3.81 16.12 11.95
N ILE A 109 -3.28 14.91 12.14
CA ILE A 109 -2.34 14.25 11.23
C ILE A 109 -3.11 13.22 10.43
N ALA A 110 -3.23 13.44 9.12
CA ALA A 110 -3.97 12.58 8.21
C ALA A 110 -3.11 11.46 7.63
N VAL A 111 -3.73 10.30 7.43
CA VAL A 111 -3.17 9.13 6.76
C VAL A 111 -4.24 8.44 5.91
N ASP A 112 -3.86 7.85 4.78
CA ASP A 112 -4.72 6.86 4.12
C ASP A 112 -4.52 5.51 4.83
N PRO A 113 -5.51 5.02 5.59
CA PRO A 113 -5.32 3.85 6.45
C PRO A 113 -4.99 2.58 5.66
N ARG A 114 -5.30 2.53 4.36
CA ARG A 114 -5.02 1.37 3.51
C ARG A 114 -3.54 1.23 3.19
N MET A 115 -2.76 2.32 3.27
CA MET A 115 -1.33 2.35 2.93
C MET A 115 -0.44 1.98 4.11
N HIS A 116 -1.03 1.59 5.23
CA HIS A 116 -0.31 1.33 6.47
C HIS A 116 -0.66 -0.04 7.05
N ARG A 117 0.35 -0.71 7.60
CA ARG A 117 0.16 -1.94 8.39
C ARG A 117 -0.68 -1.63 9.63
N GLY A 118 -1.58 -2.54 10.00
CA GLY A 118 -2.39 -2.39 11.21
C GLY A 118 -1.56 -2.18 12.50
N SER A 119 -0.40 -2.83 12.60
CA SER A 119 0.53 -2.62 13.72
C SER A 119 1.15 -1.23 13.74
N TRP A 120 1.47 -0.66 12.57
CA TRP A 120 1.93 0.72 12.48
C TRP A 120 0.82 1.69 12.89
N TYR A 121 -0.40 1.48 12.40
CA TYR A 121 -1.54 2.34 12.69
C TYR A 121 -1.86 2.35 14.19
N GLN A 122 -1.86 1.18 14.83
CA GLN A 122 -2.04 1.06 16.28
C GLN A 122 -0.91 1.76 17.05
N GLY A 123 0.34 1.55 16.66
CA GLY A 123 1.48 2.24 17.27
C GLY A 123 1.44 3.75 17.09
N ALA A 124 0.94 4.24 15.95
CA ALA A 124 0.75 5.66 15.69
C ALA A 124 -0.30 6.28 16.62
N ILE A 125 -1.43 5.60 16.82
CA ILE A 125 -2.46 6.04 17.79
C ILE A 125 -1.84 6.16 19.19
N GLU A 126 -1.09 5.16 19.62
CA GLU A 126 -0.45 5.14 20.94
C GLU A 126 0.59 6.26 21.10
N GLN A 127 1.40 6.51 20.07
CA GLN A 127 2.42 7.55 20.07
C GLN A 127 1.83 8.97 20.11
N LEU A 128 0.69 9.18 19.45
CA LEU A 128 0.03 10.48 19.36
C LEU A 128 -0.93 10.77 20.53
N ALA A 129 -1.30 9.75 21.30
CA ALA A 129 -2.31 9.82 22.35
C ALA A 129 -2.10 11.00 23.32
N GLY A 130 -3.14 11.82 23.47
CA GLY A 130 -3.18 12.97 24.38
C GLY A 130 -2.41 14.20 23.90
N LYS A 131 -1.82 14.17 22.68
CA LYS A 131 -1.06 15.29 22.11
C LYS A 131 -1.51 15.69 20.72
N TYR A 132 -1.88 14.73 19.87
CA TYR A 132 -2.27 14.95 18.47
C TYR A 132 -3.42 14.00 18.10
N GLU A 133 -4.11 14.28 17.01
CA GLU A 133 -5.16 13.41 16.46
C GLU A 133 -4.65 12.70 15.21
N LEU A 134 -4.75 11.37 15.15
CA LEU A 134 -4.57 10.62 13.90
C LEU A 134 -5.91 10.55 13.17
N VAL A 135 -5.95 11.05 11.94
CA VAL A 135 -7.17 11.08 11.12
C VAL A 135 -7.00 10.14 9.94
N ALA A 136 -7.84 9.10 9.88
CA ALA A 136 -7.97 8.28 8.69
C ALA A 136 -8.80 9.01 7.63
N VAL A 137 -8.27 9.16 6.43
CA VAL A 137 -9.00 9.74 5.30
C VAL A 137 -9.66 8.64 4.49
N ASP A 138 -10.87 8.89 3.99
CA ASP A 138 -11.60 7.93 3.14
C ASP A 138 -11.01 7.87 1.72
N GLU A 139 -10.59 9.03 1.21
CA GLU A 139 -9.99 9.19 -0.13
C GLU A 139 -8.59 9.78 -0.02
N ASN A 140 -7.66 9.24 -0.80
CA ASN A 140 -6.29 9.75 -0.85
C ASN A 140 -6.28 11.08 -1.62
N PRO A 141 -5.82 12.20 -1.03
CA PRO A 141 -5.85 13.50 -1.70
C PRO A 141 -4.97 13.55 -2.96
N ILE A 142 -3.96 12.69 -3.07
CA ILE A 142 -3.17 12.58 -4.30
C ILE A 142 -4.04 12.15 -5.47
N ASP A 143 -4.98 11.23 -5.24
CA ASP A 143 -5.86 10.70 -6.29
C ASP A 143 -6.81 11.79 -6.83
N LEU A 144 -7.16 12.78 -6.00
CA LEU A 144 -7.98 13.93 -6.40
C LEU A 144 -7.25 14.87 -7.37
N PHE A 145 -5.92 14.97 -7.27
CA PHE A 145 -5.11 15.91 -8.03
C PHE A 145 -4.32 15.25 -9.16
N TRP A 146 -4.23 13.92 -9.18
CA TRP A 146 -3.56 13.15 -10.23
C TRP A 146 -4.46 12.97 -11.45
N SER A 147 -4.63 14.04 -12.23
CA SER A 147 -5.53 14.06 -13.40
C SER A 147 -5.11 13.13 -14.54
N ASP A 148 -3.81 12.84 -14.66
CA ASP A 148 -3.21 11.92 -15.63
C ASP A 148 -2.82 10.58 -15.00
N ARG A 149 -3.56 10.15 -13.96
CA ARG A 149 -3.35 8.84 -13.31
C ARG A 149 -3.52 7.73 -14.34
N PRO A 150 -2.52 6.84 -14.52
CA PRO A 150 -2.65 5.76 -15.47
C PRO A 150 -3.73 4.77 -15.00
N ASP A 151 -4.37 4.10 -15.94
CA ASP A 151 -5.30 3.02 -15.62
C ASP A 151 -4.56 1.84 -14.96
N ALA A 152 -5.30 1.09 -14.15
CA ALA A 152 -4.79 -0.15 -13.59
C ALA A 152 -4.51 -1.17 -14.71
N LEU A 153 -3.31 -1.75 -14.71
CA LEU A 153 -3.01 -2.89 -15.57
C LEU A 153 -3.57 -4.15 -14.93
N LEU A 154 -4.70 -4.64 -15.44
CA LEU A 154 -5.37 -5.84 -14.93
C LEU A 154 -5.27 -6.96 -15.97
N SER A 155 -4.59 -8.04 -15.59
CA SER A 155 -4.39 -9.22 -16.45
C SER A 155 -5.40 -10.33 -16.19
N ASN A 156 -5.61 -11.24 -17.14
CA ASN A 156 -6.43 -12.42 -16.88
C ASN A 156 -5.70 -13.42 -15.97
N VAL A 157 -6.47 -14.15 -15.17
CA VAL A 157 -5.97 -15.16 -14.24
C VAL A 157 -5.31 -16.29 -15.02
N ARG A 158 -4.05 -16.62 -14.66
CA ARG A 158 -3.34 -17.78 -15.22
C ARG A 158 -3.28 -18.91 -14.21
N LEU A 159 -3.79 -20.08 -14.58
CA LEU A 159 -3.75 -21.28 -13.75
C LEU A 159 -2.37 -21.94 -13.85
N MET A 160 -1.77 -22.31 -12.72
CA MET A 160 -0.46 -22.96 -12.67
C MET A 160 -0.62 -24.49 -12.60
N PRO A 161 -0.20 -25.26 -13.61
CA PRO A 161 -0.38 -26.72 -13.64
C PRO A 161 0.22 -27.44 -12.43
N LEU A 162 -0.44 -28.49 -11.96
CA LEU A 162 -0.05 -29.24 -10.75
C LEU A 162 1.38 -29.78 -10.82
N ASP A 163 1.85 -30.22 -12.00
CA ASP A 163 3.22 -30.71 -12.21
C ASP A 163 4.30 -29.63 -12.04
N LYS A 164 3.92 -28.35 -12.09
CA LYS A 164 4.84 -27.21 -11.84
C LYS A 164 4.84 -26.74 -10.39
N VAL A 165 3.72 -26.90 -9.69
CA VAL A 165 3.55 -26.37 -8.32
C VAL A 165 3.67 -27.43 -7.22
N GLY A 166 3.55 -28.72 -7.57
CA GLY A 166 3.78 -29.86 -6.68
C GLY A 166 2.72 -30.11 -5.61
N GLN A 167 1.83 -29.14 -5.35
CA GLN A 167 0.76 -29.24 -4.37
C GLN A 167 -0.47 -28.48 -4.87
N SER A 168 -1.66 -29.08 -4.74
CA SER A 168 -2.91 -28.45 -5.17
C SER A 168 -3.29 -27.27 -4.28
N SER A 169 -4.15 -26.38 -4.80
CA SER A 169 -4.63 -25.23 -4.02
C SER A 169 -5.42 -25.67 -2.79
N GLU A 170 -6.30 -26.66 -2.96
CA GLU A 170 -7.05 -27.27 -1.86
C GLU A 170 -6.15 -27.82 -0.75
N GLN A 171 -5.07 -28.55 -1.10
CA GLN A 171 -4.12 -29.07 -0.12
C GLN A 171 -3.44 -27.95 0.67
N LYS A 172 -3.05 -26.85 0.01
CA LYS A 172 -2.44 -25.68 0.67
C LYS A 172 -3.42 -25.03 1.63
N ARG A 173 -4.65 -24.76 1.18
CA ARG A 173 -5.69 -24.14 2.01
C ARG A 173 -6.04 -24.97 3.22
N ASN A 174 -6.20 -26.29 3.06
CA ASN A 174 -6.49 -27.18 4.19
C ASN A 174 -5.35 -27.18 5.22
N ALA A 175 -4.09 -27.19 4.80
CA ALA A 175 -2.94 -27.10 5.71
C ALA A 175 -2.88 -25.75 6.45
N LEU A 176 -3.23 -24.65 5.77
CA LEU A 176 -3.34 -23.33 6.41
C LEU A 176 -4.52 -23.27 7.38
N ALA A 177 -5.67 -23.85 7.02
CA ALA A 177 -6.86 -23.93 7.86
C ALA A 177 -6.59 -24.69 9.18
N GLU A 178 -5.81 -25.77 9.14
CA GLU A 178 -5.33 -26.45 10.36
C GLU A 178 -4.54 -25.52 11.28
N SER A 179 -3.77 -24.60 10.71
CA SER A 179 -3.01 -23.60 11.49
C SER A 179 -3.95 -22.57 12.14
N LEU A 180 -5.03 -22.17 11.44
CA LEU A 180 -6.06 -21.30 12.00
C LEU A 180 -6.78 -21.95 13.18
N ILE A 181 -7.17 -23.23 13.04
CA ILE A 181 -7.81 -23.99 14.12
C ILE A 181 -6.88 -24.07 15.34
N LYS A 182 -5.58 -24.36 15.12
CA LYS A 182 -4.58 -24.41 16.20
C LYS A 182 -4.40 -23.05 16.91
N SER A 183 -4.56 -21.93 16.20
CA SER A 183 -4.52 -20.60 16.79
C SER A 183 -5.86 -20.12 17.37
N GLY A 184 -6.92 -20.92 17.27
CA GLY A 184 -8.27 -20.54 17.70
C GLY A 184 -8.92 -19.45 16.84
N ALA A 185 -8.50 -19.32 15.57
CA ALA A 185 -9.02 -18.35 14.63
C ALA A 185 -10.03 -18.98 13.67
N ASP A 186 -11.13 -18.28 13.38
CA ASP A 186 -12.14 -18.72 12.41
C ASP A 186 -11.75 -18.44 10.96
N ALA A 187 -10.90 -17.42 10.74
CA ALA A 187 -10.47 -17.01 9.42
C ALA A 187 -9.14 -16.22 9.47
N ALA A 188 -8.51 -16.08 8.31
CA ALA A 188 -7.42 -15.13 8.07
C ALA A 188 -7.71 -14.26 6.84
N ILE A 189 -7.50 -12.96 7.00
CA ILE A 189 -7.50 -12.00 5.90
C ILE A 189 -6.11 -12.00 5.29
N ILE A 190 -6.01 -12.30 3.99
CA ILE A 190 -4.75 -12.35 3.25
C ILE A 190 -4.74 -11.18 2.26
N THR A 191 -3.80 -10.26 2.46
CA THR A 191 -3.63 -9.06 1.63
C THR A 191 -2.38 -9.12 0.76
N GLU A 192 -1.37 -9.91 1.15
CA GLU A 192 -0.14 -10.13 0.39
C GLU A 192 -0.43 -10.89 -0.91
N LEU A 193 -0.23 -10.22 -2.05
CA LEU A 193 -0.65 -10.70 -3.36
C LEU A 193 0.01 -12.00 -3.78
N ASP A 194 1.29 -12.18 -3.45
CA ASP A 194 2.06 -13.37 -3.75
C ASP A 194 1.59 -14.57 -2.93
N SER A 195 1.18 -14.34 -1.68
CA SER A 195 0.58 -15.33 -0.78
C SER A 195 -0.76 -15.82 -1.32
N ILE A 196 -1.62 -14.91 -1.78
CA ILE A 196 -2.90 -15.25 -2.44
C ILE A 196 -2.64 -16.09 -3.70
N CYS A 197 -1.75 -15.61 -4.58
CA CYS A 197 -1.38 -16.29 -5.82
C CYS A 197 -0.77 -17.68 -5.56
N TRP A 198 0.06 -17.83 -4.53
CA TRP A 198 0.64 -19.10 -4.13
C TRP A 198 -0.41 -20.07 -3.57
N MET A 199 -1.29 -19.59 -2.70
CA MET A 199 -2.36 -20.36 -2.08
C MET A 199 -3.33 -20.90 -3.13
N LEU A 200 -3.66 -20.08 -4.12
CA LEU A 200 -4.61 -20.41 -5.19
C LEU A 200 -3.96 -21.07 -6.42
N ASN A 201 -2.63 -21.20 -6.47
CA ASN A 201 -1.90 -21.66 -7.65
C ASN A 201 -2.27 -20.86 -8.91
N ILE A 202 -2.38 -19.55 -8.79
CA ILE A 202 -2.70 -18.64 -9.89
C ILE A 202 -1.61 -17.57 -10.05
N ARG A 203 -1.50 -16.97 -11.23
CA ARG A 203 -0.56 -15.87 -11.51
C ARG A 203 -1.21 -14.80 -12.37
N GLY A 204 -0.65 -13.60 -12.30
CA GLY A 204 -1.04 -12.43 -13.09
C GLY A 204 0.17 -11.62 -13.51
N LEU A 205 -0.07 -10.46 -14.11
CA LEU A 205 0.92 -9.49 -14.57
C LEU A 205 0.56 -8.07 -14.12
N ASP A 206 -0.22 -7.93 -13.05
CA ASP A 206 -0.75 -6.62 -12.65
C ASP A 206 0.33 -5.71 -12.06
N VAL A 207 1.35 -6.32 -11.45
CA VAL A 207 2.52 -5.63 -10.90
C VAL A 207 3.73 -5.96 -11.77
N SER A 208 4.48 -4.92 -12.17
CA SER A 208 5.68 -5.11 -12.99
C SER A 208 6.70 -5.97 -12.28
N ARG A 209 7.20 -7.01 -12.97
CA ARG A 209 8.23 -7.96 -12.47
C ARG A 209 7.79 -8.85 -11.30
N LEU A 210 6.55 -8.74 -10.84
CA LEU A 210 5.97 -9.58 -9.80
C LEU A 210 4.71 -10.27 -10.37
N PRO A 211 4.71 -11.60 -10.60
CA PRO A 211 3.64 -12.26 -11.35
C PRO A 211 2.38 -12.50 -10.50
N VAL A 212 1.75 -11.42 -10.04
CA VAL A 212 0.63 -11.43 -9.11
C VAL A 212 -0.61 -10.73 -9.69
N LEU A 213 -1.74 -10.91 -9.00
CA LEU A 213 -3.03 -10.32 -9.31
C LEU A 213 -3.43 -9.40 -8.17
N LEU A 214 -3.79 -8.15 -8.45
CA LEU A 214 -4.34 -7.23 -7.45
C LEU A 214 -5.67 -7.80 -6.95
N SER A 215 -5.67 -8.30 -5.71
CA SER A 215 -6.76 -9.09 -5.15
C SER A 215 -6.67 -9.18 -3.63
N HIS A 216 -7.76 -9.62 -3.00
CA HIS A 216 -7.82 -9.94 -1.58
C HIS A 216 -8.39 -11.35 -1.39
N ALA A 217 -8.08 -11.99 -0.26
CA ALA A 217 -8.69 -13.26 0.09
C ALA A 217 -9.01 -13.36 1.58
N ILE A 218 -10.09 -14.07 1.91
CA ILE A 218 -10.37 -14.54 3.27
C ILE A 218 -10.32 -16.06 3.25
N LEU A 219 -9.38 -16.65 3.97
CA LEU A 219 -9.31 -18.09 4.19
C LEU A 219 -10.04 -18.44 5.49
N TYR A 220 -11.01 -19.34 5.42
CA TYR A 220 -11.74 -19.84 6.59
C TYR A 220 -11.09 -21.10 7.17
N SER A 221 -11.35 -21.36 8.45
CA SER A 221 -10.86 -22.52 9.19
C SER A 221 -11.36 -23.88 8.67
N ASP A 222 -12.34 -23.90 7.76
CA ASP A 222 -12.82 -25.09 7.05
C ASP A 222 -12.14 -25.33 5.69
N GLY A 223 -11.15 -24.50 5.35
CA GLY A 223 -10.39 -24.55 4.10
C GLY A 223 -11.06 -23.88 2.90
N THR A 224 -12.27 -23.34 3.05
CA THR A 224 -12.90 -22.51 2.02
C THR A 224 -12.21 -21.14 1.95
N THR A 225 -12.22 -20.53 0.78
CA THR A 225 -11.69 -19.17 0.61
C THR A 225 -12.74 -18.31 -0.07
N GLN A 226 -12.85 -17.05 0.34
CA GLN A 226 -13.48 -16.03 -0.47
C GLN A 226 -12.39 -15.27 -1.20
N PHE A 227 -12.44 -15.27 -2.53
CA PHE A 227 -11.48 -14.57 -3.38
C PHE A 227 -12.11 -13.33 -4.01
N PHE A 228 -11.51 -12.18 -3.74
CA PHE A 228 -11.98 -10.88 -4.22
C PHE A 228 -11.13 -10.46 -5.42
N ILE A 229 -11.68 -10.65 -6.62
CA ILE A 229 -11.14 -10.23 -7.90
C ILE A 229 -12.31 -9.83 -8.82
N ASP A 230 -12.05 -9.01 -9.84
CA ASP A 230 -13.01 -8.79 -10.92
C ASP A 230 -13.31 -10.13 -11.64
N PRO A 231 -14.57 -10.61 -11.63
CA PRO A 231 -14.94 -11.89 -12.25
C PRO A 231 -14.67 -11.94 -13.75
N SER A 232 -14.65 -10.79 -14.45
CA SER A 232 -14.38 -10.73 -15.88
C SER A 232 -12.96 -11.20 -16.25
N ARG A 233 -12.06 -11.26 -15.27
CA ARG A 233 -10.66 -11.68 -15.40
C ARG A 233 -10.48 -13.20 -15.38
N ILE A 234 -11.55 -13.96 -15.15
CA ILE A 234 -11.58 -15.42 -15.19
C ILE A 234 -12.22 -15.85 -16.51
N GLU A 235 -11.40 -16.18 -17.50
CA GLU A 235 -11.87 -16.52 -18.86
C GLU A 235 -12.66 -17.84 -18.91
N ASP A 236 -12.19 -18.86 -18.17
CA ASP A 236 -12.82 -20.18 -18.09
C ASP A 236 -13.16 -20.49 -16.63
N ARG A 237 -14.43 -20.28 -16.28
CA ARG A 237 -14.93 -20.48 -14.92
C ARG A 237 -14.86 -21.94 -14.49
N GLU A 238 -15.14 -22.89 -15.38
CA GLU A 238 -15.15 -24.32 -15.06
C GLU A 238 -13.73 -24.83 -14.79
N ALA A 239 -12.76 -24.42 -15.62
CA ALA A 239 -11.35 -24.74 -15.41
C ALA A 239 -10.81 -24.10 -14.13
N PHE A 240 -11.19 -22.85 -13.84
CA PHE A 240 -10.80 -22.17 -12.60
C PHE A 240 -11.33 -22.91 -11.38
N ASP A 241 -12.65 -23.18 -11.30
CA ASP A 241 -13.28 -23.85 -10.16
C ASP A 241 -12.69 -25.26 -9.94
N SER A 242 -12.42 -26.00 -11.02
CA SER A 242 -11.76 -27.32 -10.95
C SER A 242 -10.32 -27.23 -10.43
N HIS A 243 -9.60 -26.16 -10.76
CA HIS A 243 -8.20 -25.94 -10.36
C HIS A 243 -8.06 -25.45 -8.93
N VAL A 244 -8.87 -24.47 -8.53
CA VAL A 244 -8.78 -23.86 -7.20
C VAL A 244 -9.63 -24.61 -6.16
N GLY A 245 -10.74 -25.23 -6.55
CA GLY A 245 -11.70 -25.85 -5.63
C GLY A 245 -12.66 -24.84 -5.00
N ARG A 246 -13.02 -25.02 -3.73
CA ARG A 246 -13.99 -24.16 -3.01
C ARG A 246 -13.46 -22.74 -2.74
N VAL A 247 -13.63 -21.84 -3.70
CA VAL A 247 -13.16 -20.43 -3.72
C VAL A 247 -14.25 -19.49 -4.25
#